data_AF-A0A8X6NXU0-F1
#
_entry.id   AF-A0A8X6NXU0-F1
#
_cell.length_a   1.000
_cell.length_b   1.000
_cell.length_c   1.000
_cell.angle_alpha   90.00
_cell.angle_beta   90.00
_cell.angle_gamma   90.00
#
_symmetry.space_group_name_H-M   'P 1'
#
loop_
_entity.id
_entity.type
_entity.pdbx_description
1 polymer ?
#
loop_
_entity_poly.entity_id
_entity_poly.type
_entity_poly.pdbx_seq_one_letter_code
_entity_poly.pdbx_strand_id
1 'polypeptide(L)'
;MKSQFILAEITEPITKFHHVISVLQSEELDIVGDIILNSHAERLYTALRTELCSQYADSEKQRLRDLISVMQLGDRKPSCLLLEIRSKAGNRMAEELLKSVFLQRLPTHVQQILAISNDQLVKLAEMADGIMAAAGHTSSIEAENQDLKNQANGYFTTPILPRDP
;
A
#
# COMPACT_ATOMS: atom_id res chain seq x y z
N MET A 1 -15.74 -17.20 20.46
CA MET A 1 -16.37 -16.49 21.60
C MET A 1 -17.88 -16.68 21.68
N LYS A 2 -18.71 -16.27 20.70
CA LYS A 2 -20.19 -16.41 20.81
C LYS A 2 -20.67 -17.84 21.14
N SER A 3 -20.05 -18.85 20.53
CA SER A 3 -20.43 -20.26 20.74
C SER A 3 -20.12 -20.77 22.15
N GLN A 4 -19.07 -20.27 22.82
CA GLN A 4 -18.73 -20.66 24.20
C GLN A 4 -19.77 -20.12 25.20
N PHE A 5 -20.29 -18.91 24.98
CA PHE A 5 -21.36 -18.35 25.82
C PHE A 5 -22.68 -19.11 25.66
N ILE A 6 -22.99 -19.55 24.44
CA ILE A 6 -24.19 -20.35 24.16
C ILE A 6 -24.07 -21.73 24.82
N LEU A 7 -22.89 -22.36 24.74
CA LEU A 7 -22.64 -23.67 25.36
C LEU A 7 -22.62 -23.63 26.89
N ALA A 8 -22.24 -22.51 27.49
CA ALA A 8 -22.17 -22.32 28.94
C ALA A 8 -23.44 -21.68 29.54
N GLU A 9 -24.51 -21.52 28.75
CA GLU A 9 -25.77 -20.83 29.14
C GLU A 9 -25.57 -19.43 29.75
N ILE A 10 -24.46 -18.77 29.42
CA ILE A 10 -24.16 -17.44 29.94
C ILE A 10 -25.05 -16.44 29.21
N THR A 11 -26.10 -16.00 29.88
CA THR A 11 -27.06 -15.01 29.36
C THR A 11 -26.73 -13.60 29.82
N GLU A 12 -26.24 -13.46 31.06
CA GLU A 12 -25.94 -12.16 31.67
C GLU A 12 -24.74 -11.45 31.02
N PRO A 13 -24.88 -10.16 30.64
CA PRO A 13 -23.82 -9.36 30.03
C PRO A 13 -22.57 -9.21 30.91
N ILE A 14 -22.76 -9.15 32.23
CA ILE A 14 -21.65 -8.98 33.19
C ILE A 14 -20.78 -10.23 33.26
N THR A 15 -21.40 -11.41 33.21
CA THR A 15 -20.69 -12.70 33.19
C THR A 15 -19.94 -12.90 31.88
N LYS A 16 -20.51 -12.46 30.74
CA LYS A 16 -19.80 -12.42 29.44
C LYS A 16 -18.60 -11.50 29.50
N PHE A 17 -18.74 -10.33 30.11
CA PHE A 17 -17.67 -9.36 30.26
C PHE A 17 -16.49 -9.91 31.08
N HIS A 18 -16.76 -10.47 32.26
CA HIS A 18 -15.71 -11.08 33.09
C HIS A 18 -15.04 -12.27 32.40
N HIS A 19 -15.80 -13.07 31.65
CA HIS A 19 -15.21 -14.16 30.88
C HIS A 19 -14.30 -13.65 29.76
N VAL A 20 -14.70 -12.61 29.02
CA VAL A 20 -13.84 -11.99 28.01
C VAL A 20 -12.56 -11.45 28.66
N ILE A 21 -12.67 -10.66 29.74
CA ILE A 21 -11.49 -10.13 30.45
C ILE A 21 -10.56 -11.23 30.94
N SER A 22 -11.09 -12.35 31.44
CA SER A 22 -10.27 -13.46 31.92
C SER A 22 -9.45 -14.15 30.83
N VAL A 23 -9.83 -13.98 29.56
CA VAL A 23 -9.16 -14.59 28.40
C VAL A 23 -8.25 -13.60 27.67
N LEU A 24 -8.47 -12.28 27.84
CA LEU A 24 -7.64 -11.26 27.22
C LEU A 24 -6.25 -11.20 27.84
N GLN A 25 -5.23 -10.97 27.00
CA GLN A 25 -3.85 -10.79 27.44
C GLN A 25 -3.61 -9.34 27.91
N SER A 26 -2.51 -9.10 28.64
CA SER A 26 -2.19 -7.78 29.21
C SER A 26 -2.15 -6.66 28.16
N GLU A 27 -1.66 -6.96 26.96
CA GLU A 27 -1.57 -6.02 25.84
C GLU A 27 -2.95 -5.63 25.30
N GLU A 28 -3.91 -6.55 25.31
CA GLU A 28 -5.28 -6.29 24.87
C GLU A 28 -6.05 -5.50 25.94
N LEU A 29 -5.75 -5.74 27.22
CA LEU A 29 -6.33 -5.02 28.35
C LEU A 29 -5.90 -3.56 28.41
N ASP A 30 -4.67 -3.23 28.03
CA ASP A 30 -4.22 -1.83 27.92
C ASP A 30 -5.00 -1.07 26.85
N ILE A 31 -5.31 -1.72 25.72
CA ILE A 31 -6.06 -1.11 24.60
C ILE A 31 -7.53 -0.86 24.98
N VAL A 32 -8.14 -1.75 25.76
CA VAL A 32 -9.55 -1.63 26.16
C VAL A 32 -9.75 -1.05 27.57
N GLY A 33 -8.66 -0.74 28.27
CA GLY A 33 -8.65 -0.29 29.66
C GLY A 33 -9.49 0.98 29.87
N ASP A 34 -9.38 1.94 28.96
CA ASP A 34 -10.16 3.19 29.00
C ASP A 34 -11.67 2.93 28.85
N ILE A 35 -12.08 1.92 28.09
CA ILE A 35 -13.49 1.55 27.90
C ILE A 35 -14.02 0.83 29.14
N ILE A 36 -13.19 0.00 29.77
CA ILE A 36 -13.51 -0.67 31.03
C ILE A 36 -13.71 0.36 32.15
N LEU A 37 -12.86 1.39 32.21
CA LEU A 37 -12.90 2.42 33.25
C LEU A 37 -14.04 3.43 33.06
N ASN A 38 -14.46 3.70 31.82
CA ASN A 38 -15.34 4.83 31.51
C ASN A 38 -16.77 4.43 31.06
N SER A 39 -17.13 3.13 31.04
CA SER A 39 -18.45 2.70 30.58
C SER A 39 -19.36 2.14 31.68
N HIS A 40 -20.65 2.46 31.57
CA HIS A 40 -21.70 1.99 32.48
C HIS A 40 -21.97 0.48 32.30
N ALA A 41 -22.27 -0.18 33.43
CA ALA A 41 -22.41 -1.64 33.56
C ALA A 41 -23.24 -2.36 32.46
N GLU A 42 -24.31 -1.71 31.98
CA GLU A 42 -25.22 -2.27 30.98
C GLU A 42 -24.64 -2.33 29.55
N ARG A 43 -23.67 -1.47 29.21
CA ARG A 43 -23.13 -1.36 27.84
C ARG A 43 -21.66 -1.78 27.72
N LEU A 44 -21.00 -2.11 28.84
CA LEU A 44 -19.61 -2.58 28.93
C LEU A 44 -19.28 -3.68 27.90
N TYR A 45 -20.03 -4.79 27.92
CA TYR A 45 -19.77 -5.90 27.00
C TYR A 45 -19.94 -5.51 25.53
N THR A 46 -20.96 -4.71 25.21
CA THR A 46 -21.21 -4.27 23.83
C THR A 46 -20.15 -3.28 23.34
N ALA A 47 -19.69 -2.37 24.20
CA ALA A 47 -18.64 -1.41 23.88
C ALA A 47 -17.30 -2.14 23.71
N LEU A 48 -16.92 -2.97 24.67
CA LEU A 48 -15.70 -3.79 24.65
C LEU A 48 -15.63 -4.65 23.39
N ARG A 49 -16.71 -5.38 23.07
CA ARG A 49 -16.76 -6.23 21.89
C ARG A 49 -16.67 -5.43 20.60
N THR A 50 -17.29 -4.25 20.54
CA THR A 50 -17.25 -3.40 19.34
C THR A 50 -15.85 -2.87 19.11
N GLU A 51 -15.19 -2.40 20.17
CA GLU A 51 -13.81 -1.92 20.10
C GLU A 51 -12.86 -3.03 19.69
N LEU A 52 -12.87 -4.18 20.38
CA LEU A 52 -12.02 -5.32 20.02
C LEU A 52 -12.23 -5.76 18.57
N CYS A 53 -13.48 -5.77 18.10
CA CYS A 53 -13.79 -6.09 16.72
C CYS A 53 -13.25 -5.04 15.75
N SER A 54 -13.32 -3.75 16.10
CA SER A 54 -12.78 -2.66 15.29
C SER A 54 -11.26 -2.72 15.23
N GLN A 55 -10.60 -2.86 16.38
CA GLN A 55 -9.15 -2.95 16.50
C GLN A 55 -8.59 -4.15 15.72
N TYR A 56 -9.23 -5.32 15.85
CA TYR A 56 -8.82 -6.49 15.09
C TYR A 56 -9.03 -6.28 13.58
N ALA A 57 -10.12 -5.64 13.18
CA ALA A 57 -10.35 -5.28 11.78
C ALA A 57 -9.29 -4.30 11.26
N ASP A 58 -8.85 -3.33 12.07
CA ASP A 58 -7.82 -2.37 11.69
C ASP A 58 -6.42 -2.98 11.65
N SER A 59 -6.11 -3.90 12.58
CA SER A 59 -4.89 -4.72 12.54
C SER A 59 -4.83 -5.58 11.28
N GLU A 60 -5.94 -6.23 10.90
CA GLU A 60 -6.01 -7.01 9.66
C GLU A 60 -5.85 -6.13 8.40
N LYS A 61 -6.45 -4.93 8.38
CA LYS A 61 -6.22 -3.95 7.31
C LYS A 61 -4.76 -3.51 7.25
N GLN A 62 -4.11 -3.30 8.39
CA GLN A 62 -2.69 -2.92 8.45
C GLN A 62 -1.81 -4.05 7.91
N ARG A 63 -2.02 -5.29 8.37
CA ARG A 63 -1.32 -6.47 7.88
C ARG A 63 -1.46 -6.63 6.36
N LEU A 64 -2.66 -6.38 5.83
CA LEU A 64 -2.92 -6.43 4.39
C LEU A 64 -2.19 -5.31 3.63
N ARG A 65 -2.18 -4.08 4.18
CA ARG A 65 -1.38 -2.98 3.64
C ARG A 65 0.11 -3.33 3.63
N ASP A 66 0.62 -3.95 4.69
CA ASP A 66 2.02 -4.33 4.79
C ASP A 66 2.37 -5.41 3.76
N LEU A 67 1.52 -6.43 3.61
CA LEU A 67 1.69 -7.48 2.61
C LEU A 67 1.73 -6.90 1.18
N ILE A 68 0.83 -5.95 0.89
CA ILE A 68 0.80 -5.27 -0.40
C ILE A 68 2.02 -4.36 -0.57
N SER A 69 2.49 -3.75 0.52
CA SER A 69 3.63 -2.85 0.50
C SER A 69 4.97 -3.53 0.22
N VAL A 70 5.05 -4.85 0.38
CA VAL A 70 6.24 -5.62 -0.02
C VAL A 70 6.23 -5.95 -1.53
N MET A 71 5.10 -5.76 -2.21
CA MET A 71 4.99 -6.05 -3.65
C MET A 71 5.77 -5.01 -4.46
N GLN A 72 6.74 -5.50 -5.24
CA GLN A 72 7.60 -4.66 -6.07
C GLN A 72 6.99 -4.47 -7.46
N LEU A 73 6.99 -3.22 -7.94
CA LEU A 73 6.62 -2.89 -9.31
C LEU A 73 7.59 -3.52 -10.31
N GLY A 74 8.91 -3.43 -10.07
CA GLY A 74 9.94 -3.96 -10.97
C GLY A 74 9.76 -3.45 -12.41
N ASP A 75 9.91 -4.34 -13.40
CA ASP A 75 9.64 -4.06 -14.81
C ASP A 75 8.18 -4.31 -15.24
N ARG A 76 7.27 -4.49 -14.28
CA ARG A 76 5.88 -4.83 -14.57
C ARG A 76 5.05 -3.57 -14.85
N LYS A 77 4.02 -3.76 -15.67
CA LYS A 77 3.02 -2.72 -15.93
C LYS A 77 2.27 -2.36 -14.64
N PRO A 78 2.13 -1.08 -14.30
CA PRO A 78 1.24 -0.60 -13.24
C PRO A 78 -0.16 -1.22 -13.25
N SER A 79 -0.78 -1.42 -14.41
CA SER A 79 -2.09 -2.10 -14.53
C SER A 79 -2.06 -3.55 -14.01
N CYS A 80 -1.00 -4.30 -14.31
CA CYS A 80 -0.82 -5.65 -13.78
C CYS A 80 -0.59 -5.64 -12.26
N LEU A 81 0.19 -4.69 -11.75
CA LEU A 81 0.38 -4.53 -10.31
C LEU A 81 -0.96 -4.25 -9.62
N LEU A 82 -1.80 -3.36 -10.17
CA LEU A 82 -3.11 -3.08 -9.61
C LEU A 82 -3.99 -4.33 -9.52
N LEU A 83 -3.98 -5.20 -10.53
CA LEU A 83 -4.72 -6.47 -10.50
C LEU A 83 -4.24 -7.38 -9.37
N GLU A 84 -2.91 -7.45 -9.15
CA GLU A 84 -2.33 -8.25 -8.07
C GLU A 84 -2.71 -7.69 -6.69
N ILE A 85 -2.63 -6.37 -6.53
CA ILE A 85 -3.06 -5.65 -5.31
C ILE A 85 -4.54 -5.93 -5.04
N ARG A 86 -5.41 -5.82 -6.06
CA ARG A 86 -6.85 -6.05 -5.93
C ARG A 86 -7.15 -7.51 -5.59
N SER A 87 -6.42 -8.46 -6.19
CA SER A 87 -6.55 -9.88 -5.90
C SER A 87 -6.21 -10.20 -4.43
N LYS A 88 -5.14 -9.60 -3.89
CA LYS A 88 -4.78 -9.79 -2.47
C LYS A 88 -5.70 -9.03 -1.52
N ALA A 89 -6.13 -7.82 -1.88
CA ALA A 89 -7.01 -7.00 -1.06
C ALA A 89 -8.43 -7.58 -0.97
N GLY A 90 -8.93 -8.16 -2.06
CA GLY A 90 -10.31 -8.59 -2.21
C GLY A 90 -11.28 -7.45 -1.88
N ASN A 91 -12.38 -7.78 -1.20
CA ASN A 91 -13.38 -6.81 -0.74
C ASN A 91 -13.11 -6.27 0.68
N ARG A 92 -11.90 -6.46 1.22
CA ARG A 92 -11.55 -6.12 2.61
C ARG A 92 -11.00 -4.70 2.78
N MET A 93 -10.65 -4.04 1.68
CA MET A 93 -10.10 -2.68 1.66
C MET A 93 -11.02 -1.73 0.90
N ALA A 94 -11.12 -0.50 1.39
CA ALA A 94 -11.79 0.57 0.67
C ALA A 94 -10.98 0.99 -0.57
N GLU A 95 -11.67 1.39 -1.64
CA GLU A 95 -11.05 1.81 -2.90
C GLU A 95 -10.07 2.99 -2.69
N GLU A 96 -10.36 3.90 -1.76
CA GLU A 96 -9.49 5.03 -1.41
C GLU A 96 -8.14 4.59 -0.83
N LEU A 97 -8.16 3.59 0.06
CA LEU A 97 -6.93 3.00 0.61
C LEU A 97 -6.18 2.19 -0.44
N LEU A 98 -6.90 1.51 -1.33
CA LEU A 98 -6.28 0.76 -2.43
C LEU A 98 -5.61 1.71 -3.42
N LYS A 99 -6.23 2.87 -3.69
CA LYS A 99 -5.67 3.97 -4.49
C LYS A 99 -4.42 4.54 -3.85
N SER A 100 -4.43 4.82 -2.55
CA SER A 100 -3.24 5.38 -1.87
C SER A 100 -2.08 4.39 -1.87
N VAL A 101 -2.32 3.11 -1.57
CA VAL A 101 -1.31 2.06 -1.58
C VAL A 101 -0.76 1.86 -3.00
N PHE A 102 -1.62 1.82 -4.02
CA PHE A 102 -1.20 1.71 -5.42
C PHE A 102 -0.29 2.86 -5.84
N LEU A 103 -0.68 4.11 -5.57
CA LEU A 103 0.13 5.28 -5.93
C LEU A 103 1.49 5.25 -5.24
N GLN A 104 1.56 4.87 -3.97
CA GLN A 104 2.83 4.73 -3.24
C GLN A 104 3.80 3.70 -3.86
N ARG A 105 3.30 2.75 -4.67
CA ARG A 105 4.15 1.76 -5.37
C ARG A 105 4.74 2.28 -6.67
N LEU A 106 4.21 3.38 -7.22
CA LEU A 106 4.69 3.93 -8.47
C LEU A 106 5.95 4.78 -8.26
N PRO A 107 6.81 4.96 -9.26
CA PRO A 107 7.91 5.91 -9.19
C PRO A 107 7.40 7.33 -8.95
N THR A 108 8.19 8.16 -8.25
CA THR A 108 7.79 9.52 -7.84
C THR A 108 7.30 10.38 -9.01
N HIS A 109 7.95 10.30 -10.18
CA HIS A 109 7.54 11.07 -11.36
C HIS A 109 6.13 10.69 -11.84
N VAL A 110 5.77 9.40 -11.83
CA VAL A 110 4.43 8.92 -12.19
C VAL A 110 3.41 9.39 -11.15
N GLN A 111 3.73 9.31 -9.86
CA GLN A 111 2.86 9.79 -8.79
C GLN A 111 2.53 11.28 -8.94
N GLN A 112 3.52 12.12 -9.25
CA GLN A 112 3.33 13.56 -9.42
C GLN A 112 2.41 13.90 -10.58
N ILE A 113 2.51 13.17 -11.69
CA ILE A 113 1.63 13.36 -12.85
C ILE A 113 0.20 12.93 -12.52
N LEU A 114 0.03 11.79 -11.85
CA LEU A 114 -1.27 11.25 -11.48
C LEU A 114 -1.94 11.98 -10.31
N ALA A 115 -1.19 12.71 -9.49
CA ALA A 115 -1.72 13.44 -8.32
C ALA A 115 -2.78 14.49 -8.69
N ILE A 116 -2.75 15.00 -9.92
CA ILE A 116 -3.68 15.99 -10.43
C ILE A 116 -4.99 15.33 -10.93
N SER A 117 -4.95 14.02 -11.20
CA SER A 117 -6.07 13.26 -11.73
C SER A 117 -6.98 12.72 -10.62
N ASN A 118 -8.26 13.09 -10.64
CA ASN A 118 -9.28 12.53 -9.74
C ASN A 118 -10.03 11.32 -10.34
N ASP A 119 -9.41 10.63 -11.29
CA ASP A 119 -10.00 9.49 -11.99
C ASP A 119 -10.10 8.23 -11.10
N GLN A 120 -10.87 7.28 -11.63
CA GLN A 120 -11.01 5.94 -11.10
C GLN A 120 -9.67 5.20 -11.12
N LEU A 121 -9.45 4.32 -10.15
CA LEU A 121 -8.17 3.65 -9.94
C LEU A 121 -7.70 2.84 -11.16
N VAL A 122 -8.63 2.22 -11.89
CA VAL A 122 -8.33 1.49 -13.13
C VAL A 122 -7.73 2.43 -14.19
N LYS A 123 -8.34 3.61 -14.40
CA LYS A 123 -7.84 4.62 -15.34
C LYS A 123 -6.48 5.19 -14.92
N LEU A 124 -6.26 5.39 -13.61
CA LEU A 124 -4.96 5.83 -13.10
C LEU A 124 -3.87 4.80 -13.44
N ALA A 125 -4.18 3.52 -13.38
CA ALA A 125 -3.22 2.47 -13.74
C ALA A 125 -2.96 2.42 -15.25
N GLU A 126 -3.98 2.62 -16.10
CA GLU A 126 -3.79 2.75 -17.56
C GLU A 126 -2.94 3.97 -17.92
N MET A 127 -3.14 5.11 -17.25
CA MET A 127 -2.30 6.29 -17.44
C MET A 127 -0.87 6.06 -16.95
N ALA A 128 -0.69 5.37 -15.82
CA ALA A 128 0.62 4.98 -15.31
C ALA A 128 1.38 4.09 -16.32
N ASP A 129 0.70 3.14 -16.95
CA ASP A 129 1.28 2.31 -18.02
C ASP A 129 1.81 3.17 -19.18
N GLY A 130 1.02 4.16 -19.60
CA GLY A 130 1.41 5.08 -20.68
C GLY A 130 2.62 5.95 -20.33
N ILE A 131 2.66 6.48 -19.11
CA ILE A 131 3.79 7.31 -18.62
C ILE A 131 5.07 6.48 -18.56
N MET A 132 5.00 5.28 -17.98
CA MET A 132 6.17 4.40 -17.85
C MET A 132 6.65 3.89 -19.22
N ALA A 133 5.73 3.61 -20.15
CA ALA A 133 6.10 3.29 -21.52
C ALA A 133 6.83 4.46 -22.18
N ALA A 134 6.33 5.70 -22.07
CA ALA A 134 6.97 6.87 -22.66
C ALA A 134 8.38 7.12 -22.10
N ALA A 135 8.59 6.95 -20.79
CA ALA A 135 9.89 7.09 -20.14
C ALA A 135 10.93 6.04 -20.59
N GLY A 136 10.48 4.82 -20.95
CA GLY A 136 11.37 3.79 -21.51
C GLY A 136 11.83 4.08 -22.94
N HIS A 137 11.06 4.85 -23.72
CA HIS A 137 11.45 5.23 -25.08
C HIS A 137 12.45 6.40 -25.11
N THR A 138 12.43 7.29 -24.11
CA THR A 138 13.35 8.43 -24.05
C THR A 138 14.80 8.03 -23.81
N SER A 139 15.05 6.99 -23.01
CA SER A 139 16.41 6.47 -22.79
C SER A 139 17.05 5.87 -24.05
N SER A 140 16.25 5.28 -24.94
CA SER A 140 16.75 4.71 -26.19
C SER A 140 17.14 5.80 -27.20
N ILE A 141 16.38 6.91 -27.23
CA ILE A 141 16.68 8.07 -28.07
C ILE A 141 17.91 8.83 -27.56
N GLU A 142 18.07 8.95 -26.23
CA GLU A 142 19.25 9.61 -25.65
C GLU A 142 20.55 8.82 -25.89
N ALA A 143 20.52 7.49 -25.82
CA ALA A 143 21.68 6.64 -26.11
C ALA A 143 22.16 6.78 -27.57
N GLU A 144 21.24 6.71 -28.54
CA GLU A 144 21.58 6.92 -29.97
C GLU A 144 22.11 8.33 -30.26
N ASN A 145 21.56 9.36 -29.60
CA ASN A 145 22.04 10.73 -29.74
C ASN A 145 23.43 10.94 -29.13
N GLN A 146 23.79 10.20 -28.07
CA GLN A 146 25.11 10.25 -27.46
C GLN A 146 26.17 9.60 -28.38
N ASP A 147 25.84 8.47 -29.00
CA ASP A 147 26.72 7.78 -29.96
C ASP A 147 26.97 8.61 -31.22
N LEU A 148 25.94 9.27 -31.76
CA LEU A 148 26.09 10.19 -32.90
C LEU A 148 27.00 11.38 -32.57
N LYS A 149 26.92 11.93 -31.35
CA LYS A 149 27.80 13.03 -30.90
C LYS A 149 29.24 12.58 -30.71
N ASN A 150 29.46 11.37 -30.19
CA ASN A 150 30.80 10.82 -30.00
C ASN A 150 31.48 10.51 -31.34
N GLN A 151 30.71 10.09 -32.35
CA GLN A 151 31.23 9.81 -33.69
C GLN A 151 31.55 11.11 -34.48
N ALA A 152 30.82 12.20 -34.24
CA ALA A 152 31.07 13.51 -34.85
C ALA A 152 32.35 14.19 -34.33
N ASN A 153 32.72 13.98 -33.06
CA ASN A 153 33.92 14.59 -32.45
C ASN A 153 35.24 13.89 -32.82
N GLY A 154 35.21 12.74 -33.50
CA GLY A 154 36.41 11.96 -33.85
C GLY A 154 37.20 12.42 -35.08
N TYR A 155 36.72 13.41 -35.85
CA TYR A 155 37.29 13.75 -37.17
C TYR A 155 38.09 15.06 -37.25
N PHE A 156 38.26 15.81 -36.15
CA PHE A 156 39.06 17.04 -36.13
C PHE A 156 40.34 16.88 -35.31
N THR A 157 41.28 16.09 -35.81
CA THR A 157 42.69 16.26 -35.41
C THR A 157 43.55 16.05 -36.65
N THR A 158 43.82 17.16 -37.35
CA THR A 158 44.83 17.18 -38.42
C THR A 158 46.23 17.02 -37.79
N PRO A 159 47.08 16.11 -38.29
CA PRO A 159 48.45 15.99 -37.80
C PRO A 159 49.26 17.19 -38.28
N ILE A 160 49.85 17.94 -37.34
CA ILE A 160 50.80 19.01 -37.66
C ILE A 160 52.13 18.32 -38.01
N LEU A 161 52.50 18.34 -39.29
CA LEU A 161 53.79 17.88 -39.79
C LEU A 161 54.90 18.84 -39.32
N PRO A 162 56.05 18.33 -38.83
CA PRO A 162 57.18 19.18 -38.50
C PRO A 162 57.86 19.68 -39.78
N ARG A 163 58.28 20.95 -39.75
CA ARG A 163 58.99 21.63 -40.83
C ARG A 163 60.48 21.55 -40.54
N ASP A 164 61.20 20.73 -41.30
CA ASP A 164 62.65 20.60 -41.19
C ASP A 164 63.38 21.81 -41.82
N PRO A 165 64.50 22.26 -41.25
CA PRO A 165 65.50 23.08 -41.92
C PRO A 165 66.59 22.26 -42.63
#